data_AF-A0A7C5MZ40-F1
#
_entry.id   AF-A0A7C5MZ40-F1
#
_cell.length_a   1.000
_cell.length_b   1.000
_cell.length_c   1.000
_cell.angle_alpha   90.00
_cell.angle_beta   90.00
_cell.angle_gamma   90.00
#
_symmetry.space_group_name_H-M   'P 1'
#
loop_
_entity.id
_entity.type
_entity.pdbx_description
1 polymer ?
#
loop_
_entity_poly.entity_id
_entity_poly.type
_entity_poly.pdbx_seq_one_letter_code
_entity_poly.pdbx_strand_id
1 'polypeptide(L)'
;MDRARVFIERNLVTAGPQIEVHTFDAATTSHDVASFAGDDILAAGRISFSSLGVLYTEFVGNFEVIRLRSVADSGNDSGASSDIATIDDGTFPGIDPQSNVDAVMVQVGANEVDIVVSYRDTASNYRLYLLRHDGLGVTPTAIDAGLSSAEAEVTAVTHHDGLTYVYAGQVFGGGKIRQYRLDPVNGVNESRELDPPSSGIFAYGTTPGAADRYSVVTIGAQVELRAGEVPLADLPTFQFIDLAVSDTWVTIADIPVNNGAYSWLDRTFMMLGAPSGDSSQMNYFIMGPNGAVLAEAGLPFTGNVRGGTTRAIDEVAVVKREAEFPPEGGDVHAIWIESQYDSSQQREQMYYDVLRCLPQ
;
A
#
# COMPACT_ATOMS: atom_id res chain seq x y z
N MET A 1 13.45 8.05 -20.33
CA MET A 1 12.86 6.77 -20.79
C MET A 1 11.49 6.73 -20.16
N ASP A 2 10.45 6.56 -20.99
CA ASP A 2 9.11 6.33 -20.48
C ASP A 2 9.14 4.99 -19.73
N ARG A 3 8.78 5.01 -18.45
CA ARG A 3 8.80 3.83 -17.58
C ARG A 3 7.63 2.93 -17.96
N ALA A 4 7.86 1.61 -18.01
CA ALA A 4 6.80 0.67 -18.36
C ALA A 4 5.74 0.60 -17.26
N ARG A 5 4.46 0.61 -17.65
CA ARG A 5 3.36 0.25 -16.74
C ARG A 5 3.41 -1.25 -16.51
N VAL A 6 3.35 -1.69 -15.26
CA VAL A 6 3.33 -3.12 -14.92
C VAL A 6 1.90 -3.49 -14.55
N PHE A 7 1.41 -4.62 -15.07
CA PHE A 7 0.19 -5.22 -14.53
C PHE A 7 0.42 -6.66 -14.15
N ILE A 8 -0.27 -7.09 -13.12
CA ILE A 8 -0.18 -8.39 -12.49
C ILE A 8 -1.59 -8.96 -12.53
N GLU A 9 -1.78 -10.05 -13.25
CA GLU A 9 -3.08 -10.68 -13.46
C GLU A 9 -3.16 -12.00 -12.69
N ARG A 10 -4.32 -12.22 -12.07
CA ARG A 10 -4.75 -13.52 -11.55
C ARG A 10 -6.00 -13.96 -12.31
N ASN A 11 -5.96 -15.16 -12.87
CA ASN A 11 -7.12 -15.77 -13.52
C ASN A 11 -7.92 -16.60 -12.50
N LEU A 12 -9.19 -16.26 -12.27
CA LEU A 12 -10.03 -16.93 -11.27
C LEU A 12 -10.73 -18.19 -11.80
N VAL A 13 -10.62 -18.51 -13.09
CA VAL A 13 -11.51 -19.48 -13.77
C VAL A 13 -10.76 -20.68 -14.37
N THR A 14 -9.43 -20.63 -14.53
CA THR A 14 -8.65 -21.73 -15.15
C THR A 14 -7.63 -22.37 -14.20
N ALA A 15 -7.00 -23.47 -14.65
CA ALA A 15 -6.40 -24.52 -13.83
C ALA A 15 -5.27 -24.05 -12.90
N GLY A 16 -5.63 -23.79 -11.63
CA GLY A 16 -4.71 -23.51 -10.54
C GLY A 16 -4.45 -22.01 -10.34
N PRO A 17 -4.14 -21.58 -9.10
CA PRO A 17 -3.85 -20.19 -8.77
C PRO A 17 -2.51 -19.79 -9.42
N GLN A 18 -2.61 -19.03 -10.52
CA GLN A 18 -1.47 -18.56 -11.30
C GLN A 18 -1.52 -17.04 -11.39
N ILE A 19 -0.38 -16.42 -11.06
CA ILE A 19 -0.13 -14.99 -11.23
C ILE A 19 0.72 -14.81 -12.49
N GLU A 20 0.33 -13.88 -13.34
CA GLU A 20 1.08 -13.46 -14.52
C GLU A 20 1.47 -11.99 -14.39
N VAL A 21 2.73 -11.66 -14.67
CA VAL A 21 3.23 -10.29 -14.63
C VAL A 21 3.63 -9.85 -16.03
N HIS A 22 3.15 -8.67 -16.38
CA HIS A 22 3.21 -8.12 -17.72
C HIS A 22 3.73 -6.68 -17.64
N THR A 23 4.53 -6.26 -18.62
CA THR A 23 5.00 -4.88 -18.74
C THR A 23 4.52 -4.28 -20.06
N PHE A 24 4.12 -3.01 -20.02
CA PHE A 24 3.74 -2.24 -21.19
C PHE A 24 4.81 -1.19 -21.49
N ASP A 25 5.27 -1.12 -22.73
CA ASP A 25 6.05 0.02 -23.20
C ASP A 25 5.14 1.19 -23.62
N ALA A 26 5.76 2.33 -23.94
CA ALA A 26 5.05 3.51 -24.44
C ALA A 26 4.26 3.25 -25.75
N ALA A 27 4.50 2.13 -26.44
CA ALA A 27 3.78 1.72 -27.64
C ALA A 27 2.53 0.88 -27.32
N THR A 28 2.16 0.72 -26.04
CA THR A 28 0.99 -0.04 -25.54
C THR A 28 1.01 -1.53 -25.86
N THR A 29 2.16 -2.07 -26.24
CA THR A 29 2.33 -3.52 -26.43
C THR A 29 2.71 -4.17 -25.10
N SER A 30 1.91 -5.16 -24.67
CA SER A 30 2.23 -5.97 -23.49
C SER A 30 3.31 -6.98 -23.82
N HIS A 31 4.29 -7.09 -22.93
CA HIS A 31 5.26 -8.18 -22.90
C HIS A 31 5.08 -8.97 -21.61
N ASP A 32 4.82 -10.27 -21.71
CA ASP A 32 4.81 -11.20 -20.58
C ASP A 32 6.24 -11.29 -20.03
N VAL A 33 6.43 -10.98 -18.76
CA VAL A 33 7.77 -10.94 -18.14
C VAL A 33 7.97 -12.09 -17.16
N ALA A 34 6.91 -12.51 -16.46
CA ALA A 34 6.98 -13.61 -15.51
C ALA A 34 5.62 -14.28 -15.33
N SER A 35 5.65 -15.55 -14.92
CA SER A 35 4.48 -16.22 -14.36
C SER A 35 4.90 -17.19 -13.27
N PHE A 36 4.10 -17.25 -12.21
CA PHE A 36 4.37 -18.07 -11.02
C PHE A 36 3.06 -18.47 -10.34
N ALA A 37 3.14 -19.51 -9.49
CA ALA A 37 2.01 -19.91 -8.66
C ALA A 37 1.77 -18.85 -7.58
N GLY A 38 0.49 -18.54 -7.33
CA GLY A 38 0.11 -17.57 -6.33
C GLY A 38 -1.41 -17.40 -6.27
N ASP A 39 -1.92 -17.33 -5.06
CA ASP A 39 -3.33 -17.28 -4.73
C ASP A 39 -3.83 -15.85 -4.72
N ASP A 40 -3.33 -14.97 -3.86
CA ASP A 40 -3.76 -13.56 -3.81
C ASP A 40 -2.56 -12.61 -3.87
N ILE A 41 -2.76 -11.42 -4.44
CA ILE A 41 -1.73 -10.37 -4.46
C ILE A 41 -2.05 -9.42 -3.31
N LEU A 42 -1.12 -9.25 -2.37
CA LEU A 42 -1.31 -8.42 -1.18
C LEU A 42 -0.85 -6.99 -1.40
N ALA A 43 0.31 -6.82 -2.03
CA ALA A 43 0.89 -5.51 -2.29
C ALA A 43 1.90 -5.58 -3.43
N ALA A 44 2.21 -4.44 -4.03
CA ALA A 44 3.39 -4.31 -4.88
C ALA A 44 4.10 -3.00 -4.56
N GLY A 45 5.32 -2.82 -5.07
CA GLY A 45 6.07 -1.60 -4.85
C GLY A 45 7.43 -1.69 -5.51
N ARG A 46 8.01 -0.55 -5.88
CA ARG A 46 9.39 -0.57 -6.36
C ARG A 46 10.31 -0.97 -5.21
N ILE A 47 11.26 -1.84 -5.53
CA ILE A 47 12.29 -2.28 -4.59
C ILE A 47 13.69 -1.95 -5.10
N SER A 48 13.80 -1.55 -6.38
CA SER A 48 15.00 -0.98 -7.00
C SER A 48 14.60 -0.14 -8.21
N PHE A 49 15.59 0.53 -8.84
CA PHE A 49 15.38 1.30 -10.07
C PHE A 49 14.87 0.48 -11.25
N SER A 50 15.11 -0.84 -11.25
CA SER A 50 14.80 -1.74 -12.37
C SER A 50 13.92 -2.92 -11.96
N SER A 51 13.34 -2.89 -10.75
CA SER A 51 12.58 -4.03 -10.23
C SER A 51 11.40 -3.62 -9.36
N LEU A 52 10.30 -4.33 -9.59
CA LEU A 52 9.10 -4.31 -8.77
C LEU A 52 9.13 -5.49 -7.80
N GLY A 53 8.89 -5.24 -6.52
CA GLY A 53 8.56 -6.25 -5.54
C GLY A 53 7.06 -6.53 -5.59
N VAL A 54 6.68 -7.80 -5.70
CA VAL A 54 5.30 -8.28 -5.63
C VAL A 54 5.17 -9.13 -4.38
N LEU A 55 4.32 -8.70 -3.46
CA LEU A 55 3.95 -9.42 -2.25
C LEU A 55 2.65 -10.20 -2.54
N TYR A 56 2.67 -11.51 -2.40
CA TYR A 56 1.55 -12.37 -2.72
C TYR A 56 1.48 -13.57 -1.77
N THR A 57 0.33 -14.24 -1.71
CA THR A 57 0.13 -15.47 -0.96
C THR A 57 0.15 -16.69 -1.87
N GLU A 58 0.57 -17.84 -1.36
CA GLU A 58 0.56 -19.12 -2.05
C GLU A 58 0.20 -20.23 -1.04
N PHE A 59 -0.72 -21.12 -1.40
CA PHE A 59 -1.01 -22.33 -0.64
C PHE A 59 -0.01 -23.44 -0.97
N VAL A 60 0.92 -23.68 -0.04
CA VAL A 60 1.83 -24.84 -0.10
C VAL A 60 1.22 -25.98 0.71
N GLY A 61 0.46 -26.84 0.03
CA GLY A 61 -0.32 -27.89 0.67
C GLY A 61 -1.57 -27.32 1.34
N ASN A 62 -1.58 -27.26 2.68
CA ASN A 62 -2.68 -26.66 3.45
C ASN A 62 -2.28 -25.33 4.12
N PHE A 63 -1.05 -24.84 3.90
CA PHE A 63 -0.53 -23.65 4.57
C PHE A 63 -0.46 -22.49 3.60
N GLU A 64 -0.94 -21.33 4.04
CA GLU A 64 -0.71 -20.07 3.35
C GLU A 64 0.72 -19.58 3.62
N VAL A 65 1.43 -19.25 2.56
CA VAL A 65 2.81 -18.74 2.58
C VAL A 65 2.81 -17.37 1.91
N ILE A 66 3.43 -16.37 2.55
CA ILE A 66 3.60 -15.06 1.93
C ILE A 66 4.95 -15.04 1.22
N ARG A 67 4.95 -14.58 -0.03
CA ARG A 67 6.12 -14.50 -0.90
C ARG A 67 6.34 -13.05 -1.28
N LEU A 68 7.59 -12.61 -1.24
CA LEU A 68 8.01 -11.39 -1.91
C LEU A 68 8.92 -11.79 -3.08
N ARG A 69 8.45 -11.45 -4.28
CA ARG A 69 9.14 -11.73 -5.55
C ARG A 69 9.60 -10.44 -6.21
N SER A 70 10.85 -10.45 -6.67
CA SER A 70 11.36 -9.41 -7.54
C SER A 70 11.00 -9.71 -8.98
N VAL A 71 10.50 -8.70 -9.70
CA VAL A 71 10.18 -8.76 -11.13
C VAL A 71 10.90 -7.60 -11.82
N ALA A 72 11.59 -7.88 -12.92
CA ALA A 72 12.19 -6.85 -13.76
C ALA A 72 11.11 -5.91 -14.32
N ASP A 73 11.33 -4.59 -14.24
CA ASP A 73 10.38 -3.59 -14.72
C ASP A 73 10.59 -3.23 -16.21
N SER A 74 11.53 -3.90 -16.88
CA SER A 74 11.85 -3.66 -18.28
C SER A 74 11.31 -4.78 -19.16
N GLY A 75 10.53 -4.42 -20.19
CA GLY A 75 9.94 -5.38 -21.14
C GLY A 75 10.95 -6.17 -21.99
N ASN A 76 12.26 -5.93 -21.79
CA ASN A 76 13.34 -6.63 -22.50
C ASN A 76 13.94 -7.78 -21.69
N ASP A 77 13.71 -7.86 -20.38
CA ASP A 77 14.20 -8.95 -19.54
C ASP A 77 13.10 -10.00 -19.32
N SER A 78 12.76 -10.71 -20.39
CA SER A 78 11.90 -11.89 -20.35
C SER A 78 12.58 -12.98 -19.49
N GLY A 79 12.34 -13.00 -18.18
CA GLY A 79 12.65 -14.17 -17.34
C GLY A 79 13.41 -13.95 -16.04
N ALA A 80 13.82 -12.73 -15.67
CA ALA A 80 14.44 -12.49 -14.36
C ALA A 80 13.34 -12.18 -13.32
N SER A 81 12.65 -13.22 -12.84
CA SER A 81 11.87 -13.15 -11.61
C SER A 81 12.34 -14.21 -10.63
N SER A 82 12.52 -13.83 -9.38
CA SER A 82 12.90 -14.75 -8.31
C SER A 82 12.25 -14.34 -7.01
N ASP A 83 11.82 -15.34 -6.23
CA ASP A 83 11.48 -15.10 -4.83
C ASP A 83 12.73 -14.65 -4.11
N ILE A 84 12.68 -13.45 -3.55
CA ILE A 84 13.76 -12.88 -2.76
C ILE A 84 13.48 -13.06 -1.26
N ALA A 85 12.24 -13.35 -0.92
CA ALA A 85 11.80 -13.60 0.45
C ALA A 85 10.61 -14.56 0.47
N THR A 86 10.63 -15.48 1.44
CA THR A 86 9.53 -16.39 1.76
C THR A 86 9.25 -16.28 3.25
N ILE A 87 7.98 -16.11 3.58
CA ILE A 87 7.48 -15.95 4.94
C ILE A 87 6.47 -17.07 5.17
N ASP A 88 6.86 -18.04 5.99
CA ASP A 88 6.14 -19.28 6.24
C ASP A 88 6.22 -19.68 7.73
N ASP A 89 5.77 -20.89 8.08
CA ASP A 89 5.87 -21.44 9.43
C ASP A 89 7.33 -21.57 9.93
N GLY A 90 8.30 -21.66 9.01
CA GLY A 90 9.73 -21.62 9.34
C GLY A 90 10.21 -20.22 9.73
N THR A 91 9.57 -19.19 9.18
CA THR A 91 9.80 -17.77 9.52
C THR A 91 9.12 -17.42 10.83
N PHE A 92 7.92 -17.96 11.07
CA PHE A 92 7.14 -17.78 12.28
C PHE A 92 6.56 -19.10 12.78
N PRO A 93 7.06 -19.67 13.90
CA PRO A 93 6.47 -20.86 14.47
C PRO A 93 4.98 -20.64 14.83
N GLY A 94 4.08 -21.35 14.16
CA GLY A 94 2.65 -21.38 14.46
C GLY A 94 1.77 -20.39 13.68
N ILE A 95 2.08 -20.09 12.41
CA ILE A 95 1.04 -19.56 11.51
C ILE A 95 -0.03 -20.65 11.35
N ASP A 96 -1.27 -20.34 11.72
CA ASP A 96 -2.40 -21.24 11.48
C ASP A 96 -2.55 -21.40 9.96
N PRO A 97 -2.60 -22.61 9.39
CA PRO A 97 -2.89 -22.82 7.97
C PRO A 97 -4.20 -22.18 7.48
N GLN A 98 -5.10 -21.77 8.38
CA GLN A 98 -6.34 -21.02 8.08
C GLN A 98 -6.28 -19.55 8.52
N SER A 99 -5.09 -18.98 8.69
CA SER A 99 -4.93 -17.59 9.09
C SER A 99 -5.55 -16.65 8.07
N ASN A 100 -6.17 -15.57 8.54
CA ASN A 100 -6.31 -14.39 7.70
C ASN A 100 -4.98 -13.62 7.81
N VAL A 101 -4.36 -13.36 6.67
CA VAL A 101 -3.14 -12.57 6.56
C VAL A 101 -3.49 -11.18 6.07
N ASP A 102 -2.98 -10.18 6.76
CA ASP A 102 -2.94 -8.79 6.31
C ASP A 102 -1.48 -8.35 6.25
N ALA A 103 -1.09 -7.64 5.20
CA ALA A 103 0.29 -7.21 5.04
C ALA A 103 0.43 -5.90 4.28
N VAL A 104 1.28 -5.02 4.79
CA VAL A 104 1.66 -3.77 4.12
C VAL A 104 3.16 -3.79 3.87
N MET A 105 3.56 -3.43 2.65
CA MET A 105 4.96 -3.32 2.25
C MET A 105 5.33 -1.85 2.03
N VAL A 106 6.47 -1.43 2.59
CA VAL A 106 7.03 -0.09 2.41
C VAL A 106 8.51 -0.18 2.04
N GLN A 107 8.89 0.49 0.96
CA GLN A 107 10.29 0.68 0.61
C GLN A 107 10.91 1.73 1.53
N VAL A 108 12.01 1.37 2.22
CA VAL A 108 12.68 2.25 3.20
C VAL A 108 14.00 2.82 2.68
N GLY A 109 14.54 2.22 1.62
CA GLY A 109 15.77 2.63 0.94
C GLY A 109 15.88 1.99 -0.44
N ALA A 110 17.02 2.22 -1.13
CA ALA A 110 17.22 1.75 -2.50
C ALA A 110 17.15 0.22 -2.68
N ASN A 111 17.41 -0.55 -1.61
CA ASN A 111 17.38 -2.03 -1.61
C ASN A 111 16.75 -2.61 -0.32
N GLU A 112 16.18 -1.76 0.52
CA GLU A 112 15.62 -2.18 1.82
C GLU A 112 14.10 -2.08 1.74
N VAL A 113 13.46 -3.19 2.10
CA VAL A 113 12.00 -3.33 2.09
C VAL A 113 11.57 -3.78 3.48
N ASP A 114 10.70 -2.99 4.09
CA ASP A 114 10.02 -3.37 5.33
C ASP A 114 8.63 -3.89 4.96
N ILE A 115 8.32 -5.11 5.39
CA ILE A 115 7.01 -5.72 5.25
C ILE A 115 6.46 -5.85 6.66
N VAL A 116 5.29 -5.28 6.92
CA VAL A 116 4.58 -5.49 8.17
C VAL A 116 3.46 -6.47 7.90
N VAL A 117 3.49 -7.58 8.63
CA VAL A 117 2.52 -8.66 8.49
C VAL A 117 1.76 -8.80 9.78
N SER A 118 0.44 -8.80 9.67
CA SER A 118 -0.48 -9.27 10.70
C SER A 118 -1.08 -10.59 10.27
N TYR A 119 -1.11 -11.58 11.17
CA TYR A 119 -1.78 -12.84 10.88
C TYR A 119 -2.44 -13.41 12.12
N ARG A 120 -3.44 -14.25 11.89
CA ARG A 120 -4.20 -14.92 12.95
C ARG A 120 -3.51 -16.21 13.42
N ASP A 121 -2.85 -16.22 14.57
CA ASP A 121 -2.12 -17.42 15.07
C ASP A 121 -3.05 -18.53 15.60
N THR A 122 -4.26 -18.16 16.02
CA THR A 122 -5.28 -19.00 16.64
C THR A 122 -6.64 -18.36 16.41
N ALA A 123 -7.73 -19.06 16.72
CA ALA A 123 -9.08 -18.57 16.47
C ALA A 123 -9.40 -17.16 17.04
N SER A 124 -8.63 -16.61 17.97
CA SER A 124 -8.94 -15.30 18.57
C SER A 124 -7.76 -14.33 18.68
N ASN A 125 -6.55 -14.73 18.32
CA ASN A 125 -5.37 -13.90 18.54
C ASN A 125 -4.66 -13.61 17.22
N TYR A 126 -4.30 -12.34 17.04
CA TYR A 126 -3.47 -11.90 15.94
C TYR A 126 -2.05 -11.61 16.44
N ARG A 127 -1.09 -11.79 15.55
CA ARG A 127 0.30 -11.42 15.76
C ARG A 127 0.74 -10.46 14.68
N LEU A 128 1.55 -9.51 15.08
CA LEU A 128 2.08 -8.47 14.20
C LEU A 128 3.60 -8.56 14.20
N TYR A 129 4.19 -8.55 13.00
CA TYR A 129 5.63 -8.61 12.79
C TYR A 129 6.09 -7.55 11.80
N LEU A 130 7.28 -7.01 12.05
CA LEU A 130 8.05 -6.26 11.08
C LEU A 130 9.11 -7.19 10.49
N LEU A 131 9.10 -7.34 9.17
CA LEU A 131 10.07 -8.11 8.42
C LEU A 131 10.92 -7.14 7.61
N ARG A 132 12.21 -7.08 7.88
CA ARG A 132 13.15 -6.29 7.08
C ARG A 132 13.87 -7.19 6.10
N HIS A 133 13.75 -6.89 4.81
CA HIS A 133 14.55 -7.48 3.75
C HIS A 133 15.71 -6.54 3.39
N ASP A 134 16.94 -7.00 3.62
CA ASP A 134 18.19 -6.24 3.42
C ASP A 134 18.99 -6.66 2.17
N GLY A 135 18.39 -7.48 1.30
CA GLY A 135 19.03 -8.03 0.11
C GLY A 135 19.74 -9.38 0.34
N LEU A 136 19.92 -9.82 1.59
CA LEU A 136 20.51 -11.11 1.94
C LEU A 136 19.49 -12.09 2.51
N GLY A 137 18.39 -11.59 3.07
CA GLY A 137 17.28 -12.39 3.55
C GLY A 137 16.26 -11.52 4.29
N VAL A 138 15.38 -12.17 5.04
CA VAL A 138 14.36 -11.50 5.86
C VAL A 138 14.64 -11.76 7.33
N THR A 139 14.65 -10.70 8.14
CA THR A 139 14.72 -10.82 9.60
C THR A 139 13.38 -10.43 10.22
N PRO A 140 12.64 -11.38 10.83
CA PRO A 140 11.40 -11.07 11.53
C PRO A 140 11.65 -10.44 12.90
N THR A 141 10.93 -9.37 13.20
CA THR A 141 10.87 -8.72 14.51
C THR A 141 9.44 -8.74 15.01
N ALA A 142 9.19 -9.44 16.12
CA ALA A 142 7.87 -9.46 16.74
C ALA A 142 7.50 -8.07 17.26
N ILE A 143 6.31 -7.59 16.89
CA ILE A 143 5.76 -6.33 17.39
C ILE A 143 4.87 -6.60 18.60
N ASP A 144 3.89 -7.49 18.44
CA ASP A 144 2.96 -7.84 19.50
C ASP A 144 2.48 -9.29 19.35
N ALA A 145 2.21 -9.93 20.49
CA ALA A 145 1.63 -11.25 20.61
C ALA A 145 0.27 -11.14 21.31
N GLY A 146 -0.82 -11.28 20.56
CA GLY A 146 -2.17 -11.29 21.12
C GLY A 146 -2.98 -10.04 20.83
N LEU A 147 -2.85 -9.49 19.63
CA LEU A 147 -3.74 -8.43 19.15
C LEU A 147 -5.16 -8.96 19.05
N SER A 148 -6.11 -8.11 19.45
CA SER A 148 -7.52 -8.37 19.19
C SER A 148 -7.81 -8.28 17.69
N SER A 149 -8.93 -8.84 17.23
CA SER A 149 -9.38 -8.66 15.84
C SER A 149 -9.59 -7.19 15.46
N ALA A 150 -9.80 -6.31 16.45
CA ALA A 150 -9.94 -4.87 16.24
C ALA A 150 -8.60 -4.14 16.07
N GLU A 151 -7.48 -4.79 16.37
CA GLU A 151 -6.11 -4.27 16.21
C GLU A 151 -5.32 -5.07 15.15
N ALA A 152 -5.99 -5.96 14.42
CA ALA A 152 -5.38 -6.90 13.49
C ALA A 152 -5.00 -6.29 12.13
N GLU A 153 -5.54 -5.13 11.77
CA GLU A 153 -5.35 -4.50 10.47
C GLU A 153 -4.16 -3.54 10.50
N VAL A 154 -3.22 -3.66 9.56
CA VAL A 154 -2.07 -2.77 9.43
C VAL A 154 -2.48 -1.57 8.57
N THR A 155 -2.64 -0.42 9.20
CA THR A 155 -3.12 0.78 8.52
C THR A 155 -2.01 1.55 7.81
N ALA A 156 -0.85 1.69 8.45
CA ALA A 156 0.25 2.49 7.91
C ALA A 156 1.60 2.12 8.53
N VAL A 157 2.67 2.38 7.79
CA VAL A 157 4.05 2.22 8.25
C VAL A 157 4.87 3.43 7.80
N THR A 158 5.67 4.01 8.70
CA THR A 158 6.60 5.11 8.38
C THR A 158 7.96 4.90 9.05
N HIS A 159 9.03 5.50 8.51
CA HIS A 159 10.41 5.33 8.98
C HIS A 159 11.06 6.67 9.29
N HIS A 160 11.59 6.84 10.49
CA HIS A 160 12.20 8.11 10.87
C HIS A 160 13.42 7.92 11.77
N ASP A 161 14.54 8.57 11.44
CA ASP A 161 15.79 8.52 12.22
C ASP A 161 16.23 7.10 12.60
N GLY A 162 16.07 6.15 11.67
CA GLY A 162 16.41 4.75 11.87
C GLY A 162 15.38 3.97 12.70
N LEU A 163 14.27 4.59 13.11
CA LEU A 163 13.12 3.96 13.76
C LEU A 163 12.02 3.64 12.74
N THR A 164 11.22 2.62 13.04
CA THR A 164 10.01 2.28 12.29
C THR A 164 8.79 2.53 13.17
N TYR A 165 7.76 3.17 12.62
CA TYR A 165 6.48 3.38 13.29
C TYR A 165 5.41 2.62 12.54
N VAL A 166 4.71 1.73 13.23
CA VAL A 166 3.60 0.93 12.69
C VAL A 166 2.31 1.40 13.33
N TYR A 167 1.29 1.62 12.52
CA TYR A 167 -0.06 1.94 12.97
C TYR A 167 -0.94 0.75 12.63
N ALA A 168 -1.47 0.08 13.65
CA ALA A 168 -2.38 -1.05 13.47
C ALA A 168 -3.66 -0.82 14.27
N GLY A 169 -4.79 -1.27 13.72
CA GLY A 169 -6.11 -0.89 14.21
C GLY A 169 -7.14 -0.92 13.10
N GLN A 170 -8.36 -1.33 13.44
CA GLN A 170 -9.49 -1.18 12.57
C GLN A 170 -9.80 0.29 12.38
N VAL A 171 -9.69 0.69 11.13
CA VAL A 171 -9.93 2.05 10.67
C VAL A 171 -11.43 2.34 10.61
N PHE A 172 -12.23 1.33 10.31
CA PHE A 172 -13.67 1.40 10.19
C PHE A 172 -14.34 0.70 11.38
N GLY A 173 -15.40 1.30 11.93
CA GLY A 173 -16.22 0.67 12.98
C GLY A 173 -15.88 1.08 14.43
N GLY A 174 -15.07 2.14 14.62
CA GLY A 174 -14.75 2.66 15.95
C GLY A 174 -13.70 1.84 16.70
N GLY A 175 -12.88 1.08 15.96
CA GLY A 175 -11.69 0.43 16.49
C GLY A 175 -10.67 1.44 17.01
N LYS A 176 -9.82 1.00 17.94
CA LYS A 176 -8.69 1.81 18.41
C LYS A 176 -7.52 1.62 17.46
N ILE A 177 -6.74 2.67 17.25
CA ILE A 177 -5.51 2.58 16.49
C ILE A 177 -4.33 2.71 17.46
N ARG A 178 -3.43 1.75 17.40
CA ARG A 178 -2.20 1.72 18.19
C ARG A 178 -1.01 2.08 17.30
N GLN A 179 -0.21 3.03 17.77
CA GLN A 179 1.11 3.28 17.23
C GLN A 179 2.11 2.42 17.99
N TYR A 180 2.93 1.68 17.25
CA TYR A 180 4.10 0.98 17.74
C TYR A 180 5.34 1.70 17.23
N ARG A 181 6.29 1.95 18.12
CA ARG A 181 7.59 2.52 17.79
C ARG A 181 8.63 1.42 17.93
N LEU A 182 9.31 1.13 16.83
CA LEU A 182 10.30 0.09 16.71
C LEU A 182 11.68 0.68 16.47
N ASP A 183 12.64 0.12 17.19
CA ASP A 183 14.06 0.37 17.04
C ASP A 183 14.71 -0.89 16.46
N PRO A 184 15.52 -0.77 15.39
CA PRO A 184 16.11 -1.91 14.72
C PRO A 184 17.07 -2.73 15.59
N VAL A 185 17.59 -2.15 16.68
CA VAL A 185 18.48 -2.80 17.64
C VAL A 185 17.68 -3.48 18.76
N ASN A 186 16.61 -2.84 19.24
CA ASN A 186 15.93 -3.22 20.48
C ASN A 186 14.53 -3.82 20.28
N GLY A 187 13.99 -3.80 19.06
CA GLY A 187 12.62 -4.23 18.76
C GLY A 187 11.58 -3.17 19.13
N VAL A 188 10.43 -3.59 19.66
CA VAL A 188 9.39 -2.63 20.11
C VAL A 188 9.87 -1.93 21.36
N ASN A 189 10.03 -0.62 21.26
CA ASN A 189 10.45 0.23 22.37
C ASN A 189 9.26 0.84 23.11
N GLU A 190 8.17 1.11 22.40
CA GLU A 190 7.00 1.81 22.96
C GLU A 190 5.75 1.51 22.12
N SER A 191 4.59 1.43 22.76
CA SER A 191 3.30 1.43 22.08
C SER A 191 2.30 2.33 22.80
N ARG A 192 1.42 2.98 22.04
CA ARG A 192 0.38 3.87 22.59
C ARG A 192 -0.87 3.87 21.74
N GLU A 193 -2.00 4.04 22.40
CA GLU A 193 -3.27 4.28 21.71
C GLU A 193 -3.32 5.72 21.20
N LEU A 194 -3.84 5.87 19.99
CA LEU A 194 -4.19 7.15 19.40
C LEU A 194 -5.71 7.31 19.48
N ASP A 195 -6.17 8.54 19.70
CA ASP A 195 -7.60 8.83 19.67
C ASP A 195 -8.17 8.36 18.32
N PRO A 196 -9.19 7.47 18.33
CA PRO A 196 -9.57 6.75 17.13
C PRO A 196 -10.17 7.73 16.11
N PRO A 197 -9.61 7.82 14.89
CA PRO A 197 -10.37 8.36 13.80
C PRO A 197 -11.50 7.39 13.47
N SER A 198 -12.56 7.92 12.89
CA SER A 198 -13.65 7.08 12.39
C SER A 198 -13.39 6.53 10.98
N SER A 199 -12.34 6.99 10.27
CA SER A 199 -11.82 6.40 9.02
C SER A 199 -10.43 6.94 8.59
N GLY A 200 -9.56 6.13 7.99
CA GLY A 200 -8.24 6.43 7.43
C GLY A 200 -7.16 6.99 8.39
N ILE A 201 -6.02 6.31 8.52
CA ILE A 201 -4.73 6.97 8.82
C ILE A 201 -3.81 6.73 7.64
N PHE A 202 -3.23 7.79 7.09
CA PHE A 202 -2.23 7.69 6.05
C PHE A 202 -1.04 8.53 6.47
N ALA A 203 0.06 7.87 6.80
CA ALA A 203 1.32 8.49 7.13
C ALA A 203 2.29 8.19 5.99
N TYR A 204 2.59 9.18 5.14
CA TYR A 204 3.62 9.02 4.12
C TYR A 204 4.36 10.33 3.92
N GLY A 205 5.58 10.42 4.47
CA GLY A 205 6.36 11.65 4.33
C GLY A 205 7.72 11.66 5.02
N THR A 206 8.53 10.61 4.91
CA THR A 206 9.90 10.68 5.42
C THR A 206 10.74 11.58 4.49
N THR A 207 11.09 12.77 4.96
CA THR A 207 12.26 13.50 4.46
C THR A 207 13.30 13.40 5.56
N PRO A 208 14.51 12.89 5.29
CA PRO A 208 15.56 12.84 6.29
C PRO A 208 15.74 14.23 6.95
N GLY A 209 15.53 14.31 8.26
CA GLY A 209 15.64 15.56 9.04
C GLY A 209 14.44 16.52 8.99
N ALA A 210 13.26 16.12 8.51
CA ALA A 210 12.05 16.95 8.50
C ALA A 210 10.84 16.25 9.15
N ALA A 211 9.81 17.04 9.48
CA ALA A 211 8.54 16.61 10.07
C ALA A 211 7.85 15.50 9.24
N ASP A 212 7.13 14.62 9.93
CA ASP A 212 6.31 13.58 9.27
C ASP A 212 4.97 14.18 8.84
N ARG A 213 4.44 13.69 7.72
CA ARG A 213 3.15 14.13 7.18
C ARG A 213 2.09 13.08 7.44
N TYR A 214 1.00 13.53 8.06
CA TYR A 214 -0.14 12.72 8.41
C TYR A 214 -1.39 13.26 7.73
N SER A 215 -2.25 12.35 7.31
CA SER A 215 -3.60 12.65 6.86
C SER A 215 -4.56 11.60 7.40
N VAL A 216 -5.69 12.07 7.91
CA VAL A 216 -6.68 11.27 8.61
C VAL A 216 -8.06 11.75 8.19
N VAL A 217 -9.00 10.83 8.03
CA VAL A 217 -10.39 11.20 7.82
C VAL A 217 -11.17 11.03 9.14
N THR A 218 -12.04 11.95 9.48
CA THR A 218 -12.88 11.80 10.67
C THR A 218 -14.33 12.00 10.28
N ILE A 219 -15.12 10.97 10.50
CA ILE A 219 -16.57 10.93 10.28
C ILE A 219 -17.26 11.23 11.62
N GLY A 220 -17.91 12.39 11.70
CA GLY A 220 -18.73 12.84 12.83
C GLY A 220 -20.05 13.42 12.34
N ALA A 221 -20.39 14.63 12.80
CA ALA A 221 -21.50 15.39 12.21
C ALA A 221 -21.23 15.82 10.75
N GLN A 222 -19.95 15.89 10.39
CA GLN A 222 -19.40 16.11 9.05
C GLN A 222 -18.25 15.13 8.84
N VAL A 223 -17.81 14.96 7.61
CA VAL A 223 -16.59 14.24 7.26
C VAL A 223 -15.47 15.26 7.13
N GLU A 224 -14.44 15.18 7.97
CA GLU A 224 -13.31 16.10 7.96
C GLU A 224 -12.06 15.38 7.47
N LEU A 225 -11.34 15.95 6.51
CA LEU A 225 -9.96 15.59 6.24
C LEU A 225 -9.06 16.41 7.15
N ARG A 226 -8.33 15.74 8.02
CA ARG A 226 -7.33 16.34 8.89
C ARG A 226 -5.95 15.99 8.38
N ALA A 227 -5.14 16.99 8.08
CA ALA A 227 -3.87 16.78 7.41
C ALA A 227 -2.84 17.80 7.89
N GLY A 228 -1.59 17.39 8.02
CA GLY A 228 -0.54 18.30 8.47
C GLY A 228 0.83 17.66 8.64
N GLU A 229 1.80 18.53 8.90
CA GLU A 229 3.15 18.14 9.29
C GLU A 229 3.22 18.08 10.82
N VAL A 230 3.71 16.97 11.36
CA VAL A 230 3.96 16.77 12.78
C VAL A 230 5.47 16.85 13.01
N PRO A 231 5.95 17.88 13.74
CA PRO A 231 7.36 17.97 14.09
C PRO A 231 7.83 16.74 14.85
N LEU A 232 9.09 16.36 14.62
CA LEU A 232 9.68 15.14 15.18
C LEU A 232 9.65 15.10 16.71
N ALA A 233 9.84 16.26 17.34
CA ALA A 233 9.77 16.40 18.78
C ALA A 233 8.37 16.09 19.35
N ASP A 234 7.33 16.21 18.53
CA ASP A 234 5.94 16.08 18.93
C ASP A 234 5.36 14.69 18.62
N LEU A 235 6.05 13.87 17.81
CA LEU A 235 5.63 12.50 17.44
C LEU A 235 5.23 11.61 18.63
N PRO A 236 5.94 11.61 19.78
CA PRO A 236 5.57 10.77 20.92
C PRO A 236 4.25 11.19 21.60
N THR A 237 3.87 12.47 21.49
CA THR A 237 2.69 13.03 22.17
C THR A 237 1.53 13.34 21.23
N PHE A 238 1.78 13.37 19.92
CA PHE A 238 0.83 13.69 18.87
C PHE A 238 -0.46 12.86 18.93
N GLN A 239 -1.61 13.50 18.74
CA GLN A 239 -2.91 12.86 18.50
C GLN A 239 -3.48 13.31 17.16
N PHE A 240 -4.28 12.47 16.50
CA PHE A 240 -4.86 12.84 15.19
C PHE A 240 -5.76 14.07 15.24
N ILE A 241 -6.37 14.32 16.39
CA ILE A 241 -7.18 15.53 16.62
C ILE A 241 -6.35 16.82 16.59
N ASP A 242 -5.02 16.72 16.78
CA ASP A 242 -4.09 17.86 16.73
C ASP A 242 -3.82 18.31 15.29
N LEU A 243 -4.13 17.49 14.29
CA LEU A 243 -4.02 17.87 12.89
C LEU A 243 -5.08 18.91 12.52
N ALA A 244 -4.67 19.88 11.70
CA ALA A 244 -5.57 20.89 11.16
C ALA A 244 -6.59 20.26 10.21
N VAL A 245 -7.84 20.74 10.29
CA VAL A 245 -8.87 20.41 9.31
C VAL A 245 -8.49 21.08 7.99
N SER A 246 -8.15 20.26 7.00
CA SER A 246 -7.81 20.68 5.65
C SER A 246 -9.06 20.86 4.79
N ASP A 247 -10.05 19.98 4.95
CA ASP A 247 -11.33 20.08 4.25
C ASP A 247 -12.47 19.43 5.03
N THR A 248 -13.71 19.77 4.69
CA THR A 248 -14.92 19.27 5.31
C THR A 248 -16.00 18.97 4.27
N TRP A 249 -16.57 17.78 4.34
CA TRP A 249 -17.71 17.33 3.55
C TRP A 249 -18.90 16.99 4.43
N VAL A 250 -20.10 17.02 3.85
CA VAL A 250 -21.34 16.72 4.59
C VAL A 250 -21.43 15.23 4.88
N THR A 251 -21.08 14.38 3.91
CA THR A 251 -21.13 12.92 4.00
C THR A 251 -19.92 12.27 3.33
N ILE A 252 -19.72 10.97 3.57
CA ILE A 252 -18.63 10.22 2.93
C ILE A 252 -18.79 10.15 1.40
N ALA A 253 -20.03 10.24 0.91
CA ALA A 253 -20.33 10.21 -0.52
C ALA A 253 -19.90 11.49 -1.27
N ASP A 254 -19.63 12.56 -0.52
CA ASP A 254 -19.16 13.84 -1.03
C ASP A 254 -17.62 13.90 -1.11
N ILE A 255 -16.91 12.89 -0.57
CA ILE A 255 -15.46 12.77 -0.79
C ILE A 255 -15.22 12.57 -2.29
N PRO A 256 -14.22 13.25 -2.90
CA PRO A 256 -14.01 13.20 -4.34
C PRO A 256 -13.69 11.81 -4.91
N VAL A 257 -13.14 10.92 -4.06
CA VAL A 257 -12.83 9.53 -4.41
C VAL A 257 -13.45 8.54 -3.42
N ASN A 258 -13.88 7.40 -3.94
CA ASN A 258 -14.30 6.21 -3.20
C ASN A 258 -13.24 5.11 -3.35
N ASN A 259 -13.15 4.22 -2.35
CA ASN A 259 -12.17 3.12 -2.31
C ASN A 259 -10.74 3.60 -2.63
N GLY A 260 -10.43 4.84 -2.21
CA GLY A 260 -9.24 5.54 -2.65
C GLY A 260 -8.06 5.37 -1.71
N ALA A 261 -6.87 5.45 -2.27
CA ALA A 261 -5.64 5.69 -1.55
C ALA A 261 -5.46 7.19 -1.30
N TYR A 262 -4.77 7.49 -0.21
CA TYR A 262 -4.45 8.85 0.18
C TYR A 262 -2.96 8.93 0.49
N SER A 263 -2.27 9.90 -0.09
CA SER A 263 -0.81 10.04 0.07
C SER A 263 -0.37 11.49 -0.03
N TRP A 264 0.89 11.76 0.33
CA TRP A 264 1.48 13.08 0.21
C TRP A 264 2.49 13.15 -0.92
N LEU A 265 2.33 14.19 -1.73
CA LEU A 265 3.20 14.62 -2.81
C LEU A 265 3.87 15.93 -2.41
N ASP A 266 5.05 15.81 -1.79
CA ASP A 266 5.64 16.93 -1.05
C ASP A 266 4.58 17.65 -0.18
N ARG A 267 4.34 18.94 -0.38
CA ARG A 267 3.41 19.75 0.43
C ARG A 267 1.95 19.60 0.00
N THR A 268 1.67 18.79 -1.01
CA THR A 268 0.33 18.58 -1.53
C THR A 268 -0.17 17.21 -1.13
N PHE A 269 -1.46 17.13 -0.82
CA PHE A 269 -2.15 15.90 -0.51
C PHE A 269 -2.78 15.34 -1.78
N MET A 270 -2.62 14.06 -2.04
CA MET A 270 -3.19 13.38 -3.19
C MET A 270 -4.18 12.32 -2.73
N MET A 271 -5.36 12.33 -3.32
CA MET A 271 -6.32 11.24 -3.27
C MET A 271 -6.32 10.54 -4.63
N LEU A 272 -6.37 9.22 -4.64
CA LEU A 272 -6.46 8.43 -5.87
C LEU A 272 -7.52 7.36 -5.66
N GLY A 273 -8.53 7.28 -6.51
CA GLY A 273 -9.59 6.30 -6.35
C GLY A 273 -10.66 6.42 -7.42
N ALA A 274 -11.73 5.63 -7.27
CA ALA A 274 -12.89 5.74 -8.15
C ALA A 274 -13.68 7.03 -7.85
N PRO A 275 -14.12 7.82 -8.84
CA PRO A 275 -14.99 8.94 -8.59
C PRO A 275 -16.33 8.50 -7.98
N SER A 276 -16.96 9.40 -7.23
CA SER A 276 -18.27 9.13 -6.64
C SER A 276 -19.32 8.82 -7.72
N GLY A 277 -19.89 7.62 -7.66
CA GLY A 277 -20.92 7.15 -8.60
C GLY A 277 -20.41 6.47 -9.88
N ASP A 278 -19.10 6.37 -10.11
CA ASP A 278 -18.53 5.62 -11.23
C ASP A 278 -17.28 4.84 -10.80
N SER A 279 -17.44 3.54 -10.53
CA SER A 279 -16.35 2.63 -10.15
C SER A 279 -15.55 2.08 -11.34
N SER A 280 -15.84 2.52 -12.58
CA SER A 280 -15.17 2.02 -13.79
C SER A 280 -13.97 2.86 -14.21
N GLN A 281 -13.76 4.01 -13.57
CA GLN A 281 -12.67 4.93 -13.86
C GLN A 281 -11.90 5.24 -12.59
N MET A 282 -10.63 5.61 -12.75
CA MET A 282 -9.83 6.10 -11.65
C MET A 282 -9.49 7.55 -11.85
N ASN A 283 -9.65 8.33 -10.80
CA ASN A 283 -9.31 9.74 -10.75
C ASN A 283 -8.27 9.99 -9.66
N TYR A 284 -7.44 10.99 -9.89
CA TYR A 284 -6.66 11.62 -8.85
C TYR A 284 -7.19 13.02 -8.54
N PHE A 285 -7.09 13.39 -7.28
CA PHE A 285 -7.38 14.72 -6.76
C PHE A 285 -6.17 15.18 -5.93
N ILE A 286 -5.59 16.31 -6.28
CA ILE A 286 -4.46 16.90 -5.55
C ILE A 286 -4.95 18.18 -4.87
N MET A 287 -4.70 18.26 -3.57
CA MET A 287 -5.06 19.37 -2.70
C MET A 287 -3.80 20.01 -2.13
N GLY A 288 -3.83 21.33 -1.98
CA GLY A 288 -2.81 22.06 -1.25
C GLY A 288 -2.94 21.81 0.27
N PRO A 289 -1.95 22.25 1.05
CA PRO A 289 -1.94 22.11 2.51
C PRO A 289 -3.04 22.93 3.21
N ASN A 290 -3.72 23.80 2.47
CA ASN A 290 -4.86 24.60 2.93
C ASN A 290 -6.23 24.05 2.45
N GLY A 291 -6.24 22.85 1.86
CA GLY A 291 -7.45 22.24 1.31
C GLY A 291 -7.84 22.70 -0.10
N ALA A 292 -7.14 23.66 -0.70
CA ALA A 292 -7.48 24.12 -2.05
C ALA A 292 -7.18 23.02 -3.08
N VAL A 293 -8.14 22.68 -3.93
CA VAL A 293 -7.93 21.75 -5.04
C VAL A 293 -6.95 22.38 -6.04
N LEU A 294 -5.84 21.70 -6.29
CA LEU A 294 -4.78 22.10 -7.21
C LEU A 294 -4.88 21.39 -8.56
N ALA A 295 -5.30 20.12 -8.54
CA ALA A 295 -5.51 19.34 -9.76
C ALA A 295 -6.56 18.25 -9.55
N GLU A 296 -7.27 17.93 -10.61
CA GLU A 296 -8.20 16.80 -10.71
C GLU A 296 -8.13 16.26 -12.13
N ALA A 297 -7.89 14.96 -12.29
CA ALA A 297 -8.07 14.30 -13.59
C ALA A 297 -8.27 12.80 -13.45
N GLY A 298 -8.78 12.19 -14.53
CA GLY A 298 -8.75 10.74 -14.70
C GLY A 298 -7.35 10.24 -15.04
N LEU A 299 -6.98 9.07 -14.51
CA LEU A 299 -5.80 8.37 -15.00
C LEU A 299 -6.05 7.78 -16.39
N PRO A 300 -5.03 7.80 -17.28
CA PRO A 300 -5.20 7.28 -18.62
C PRO A 300 -5.52 5.79 -18.60
N PHE A 301 -6.66 5.45 -19.23
CA PHE A 301 -7.19 4.14 -19.62
C PHE A 301 -6.57 2.95 -18.88
N THR A 302 -7.36 2.33 -18.00
CA THR A 302 -6.91 1.21 -17.15
C THR A 302 -6.81 -0.14 -17.88
N GLY A 303 -6.63 -0.12 -19.21
CA GLY A 303 -6.20 -1.31 -19.95
C GLY A 303 -7.31 -2.35 -20.12
N ASN A 304 -8.05 -2.22 -21.22
CA ASN A 304 -8.79 -3.35 -21.74
C ASN A 304 -7.83 -4.28 -22.52
N VAL A 305 -6.93 -4.97 -21.79
CA VAL A 305 -5.79 -5.70 -22.39
C VAL A 305 -6.26 -6.90 -23.23
N ARG A 306 -7.43 -7.47 -22.92
CA ARG A 306 -7.98 -8.64 -23.64
C ARG A 306 -9.48 -8.56 -23.95
N GLY A 307 -10.08 -7.37 -23.99
CA GLY A 307 -11.48 -7.17 -24.41
C GLY A 307 -12.53 -7.52 -23.35
N GLY A 308 -12.14 -7.51 -22.07
CA GLY A 308 -13.05 -7.64 -20.93
C GLY A 308 -13.81 -6.34 -20.63
N THR A 309 -14.83 -6.41 -19.79
CA THR A 309 -15.50 -5.21 -19.26
C THR A 309 -15.04 -5.01 -17.82
N THR A 310 -14.50 -3.83 -17.52
CA THR A 310 -14.16 -3.42 -16.15
C THR A 310 -15.46 -3.25 -15.36
N ARG A 311 -15.56 -3.91 -14.19
CA ARG A 311 -16.76 -3.84 -13.35
C ARG A 311 -16.57 -2.85 -12.20
N ALA A 312 -15.42 -2.90 -11.55
CA ALA A 312 -15.10 -2.05 -10.40
C ALA A 312 -13.58 -1.98 -10.16
N ILE A 313 -13.13 -0.85 -9.65
CA ILE A 313 -11.87 -0.70 -8.93
C ILE A 313 -12.16 -1.05 -7.47
N ASP A 314 -11.54 -2.12 -6.99
CA ASP A 314 -11.82 -2.71 -5.68
C ASP A 314 -10.91 -2.11 -4.59
N GLU A 315 -9.63 -1.91 -4.92
CA GLU A 315 -8.63 -1.37 -3.99
C GLU A 315 -7.66 -0.44 -4.71
N VAL A 316 -7.26 0.63 -4.02
CA VAL A 316 -6.18 1.53 -4.46
C VAL A 316 -5.20 1.71 -3.32
N ALA A 317 -3.91 1.59 -3.62
CA ALA A 317 -2.81 1.83 -2.71
C ALA A 317 -1.80 2.80 -3.37
N VAL A 318 -1.14 3.62 -2.56
CA VAL A 318 -0.06 4.51 -3.04
C VAL A 318 1.18 4.25 -2.21
N VAL A 319 2.27 3.86 -2.87
CA VAL A 319 3.56 3.60 -2.24
C VAL A 319 4.53 4.75 -2.56
N LYS A 320 5.28 5.18 -1.55
CA LYS A 320 5.97 6.46 -1.50
C LYS A 320 7.22 6.57 -2.41
N ARG A 321 7.35 7.77 -3.01
CA ARG A 321 8.52 8.64 -3.36
C ARG A 321 9.89 8.01 -3.67
N GLU A 322 10.32 8.14 -4.92
CA GLU A 322 11.74 8.29 -5.27
C GLU A 322 12.23 9.73 -4.97
N ALA A 323 13.31 9.83 -4.18
CA ALA A 323 14.18 10.96 -3.80
C ALA A 323 13.78 12.45 -4.06
N GLU A 324 13.99 13.27 -3.03
CA GLU A 324 14.19 14.74 -2.98
C GLU A 324 13.69 15.62 -4.15
N PHE A 325 12.83 16.59 -3.82
CA PHE A 325 12.55 17.74 -4.69
C PHE A 325 13.72 18.73 -4.57
N PRO A 326 14.56 18.86 -5.59
CA PRO A 326 14.95 20.18 -6.03
C PRO A 326 14.42 20.39 -7.47
N PRO A 327 14.22 21.63 -7.88
CA PRO A 327 12.94 22.31 -8.16
C PRO A 327 12.03 21.72 -9.28
N GLU A 328 12.12 20.43 -9.62
CA GLU A 328 11.72 19.89 -10.93
C GLU A 328 10.55 18.87 -10.92
N GLY A 329 9.92 18.61 -9.77
CA GLY A 329 8.77 17.70 -9.65
C GLY A 329 9.03 16.46 -8.79
N GLY A 330 8.10 15.50 -8.78
CA GLY A 330 8.22 14.23 -8.04
C GLY A 330 7.36 13.10 -8.63
N ASP A 331 7.65 11.86 -8.23
CA ASP A 331 6.97 10.66 -8.72
C ASP A 331 6.13 10.00 -7.61
N VAL A 332 4.89 9.61 -7.92
CA VAL A 332 4.00 8.78 -7.09
C VAL A 332 3.92 7.40 -7.69
N HIS A 333 4.14 6.36 -6.89
CA HIS A 333 3.88 5.00 -7.31
C HIS A 333 2.46 4.64 -6.92
N ALA A 334 1.59 4.53 -7.90
CA ALA A 334 0.18 4.24 -7.75
C ALA A 334 -0.08 2.77 -8.06
N ILE A 335 -0.85 2.11 -7.20
CA ILE A 335 -1.25 0.72 -7.32
C ILE A 335 -2.75 0.63 -7.18
N TRP A 336 -3.40 -0.18 -8.02
CA TRP A 336 -4.83 -0.44 -7.87
C TRP A 336 -5.18 -1.81 -8.39
N ILE A 337 -6.26 -2.36 -7.86
CA ILE A 337 -6.79 -3.66 -8.23
C ILE A 337 -8.14 -3.48 -8.92
N GLU A 338 -8.29 -4.12 -10.07
CA GLU A 338 -9.53 -4.16 -10.83
C GLU A 338 -10.10 -5.56 -10.94
N SER A 339 -11.42 -5.65 -10.78
CA SER A 339 -12.18 -6.82 -11.17
C SER A 339 -12.67 -6.68 -12.62
N GLN A 340 -12.17 -7.54 -13.50
CA GLN A 340 -12.58 -7.63 -14.91
C GLN A 340 -13.36 -8.93 -15.19
N TYR A 341 -14.37 -8.81 -16.05
CA TYR A 341 -15.18 -9.94 -16.48
C TYR A 341 -15.35 -9.96 -18.00
N ASP A 342 -15.33 -11.16 -18.57
CA ASP A 342 -15.86 -11.43 -19.90
C ASP A 342 -16.86 -12.60 -19.86
N SER A 343 -17.44 -12.98 -21.01
CA SER A 343 -18.43 -14.07 -21.11
C SER A 343 -17.94 -15.45 -20.64
N SER A 344 -16.66 -15.59 -20.36
CA SER A 344 -15.98 -16.86 -20.06
C SER A 344 -15.02 -16.79 -18.87
N GLN A 345 -14.67 -15.60 -18.37
CA GLN A 345 -13.62 -15.42 -17.37
C GLN A 345 -13.91 -14.29 -16.38
N GLN A 346 -13.43 -14.47 -15.16
CA GLN A 346 -13.30 -13.43 -14.13
C GLN A 346 -11.82 -13.33 -13.78
N ARG A 347 -11.32 -12.10 -13.69
CA ARG A 347 -9.91 -11.82 -13.43
C ARG A 347 -9.79 -10.68 -12.43
N GLU A 348 -8.78 -10.77 -11.58
CA GLU A 348 -8.29 -9.67 -10.77
C GLU A 348 -6.97 -9.18 -11.37
N GLN A 349 -6.86 -7.88 -11.57
CA GLN A 349 -5.67 -7.27 -12.16
C GLN A 349 -5.17 -6.16 -11.25
N MET A 350 -3.96 -6.34 -10.72
CA MET A 350 -3.24 -5.28 -10.03
C MET A 350 -2.40 -4.51 -11.05
N TYR A 351 -2.60 -3.21 -11.11
CA TYR A 351 -1.81 -2.31 -11.93
C TYR A 351 -0.83 -1.55 -11.04
N TYR A 352 0.33 -1.26 -11.60
CA TYR A 352 1.35 -0.42 -11.01
C TYR A 352 1.76 0.65 -12.03
N ASP A 353 1.65 1.92 -11.65
CA ASP A 353 2.01 3.06 -12.47
C ASP A 353 2.83 4.09 -11.69
N VAL A 354 3.55 4.95 -12.40
CA VAL A 354 4.33 6.05 -11.83
C VAL A 354 3.78 7.38 -12.32
N LEU A 355 3.09 8.10 -11.46
CA LEU A 355 2.54 9.41 -11.75
C LEU A 355 3.61 10.47 -11.46
N ARG A 356 4.14 11.06 -12.53
CA ARG A 356 5.12 12.14 -12.43
C ARG A 356 4.42 13.50 -12.36
N CYS A 357 4.61 14.19 -11.25
CA CYS A 357 4.11 15.54 -10.99
C CYS A 357 5.21 16.56 -11.28
N LEU A 358 5.07 17.31 -12.38
CA LEU A 358 6.02 18.36 -12.77
C LEU A 358 5.57 19.73 -12.22
N PRO A 359 6.49 20.65 -11.87
CA PRO A 359 6.17 22.03 -11.56
C PRO A 359 5.57 22.70 -12.79
N GLN A 360 4.60 23.58 -12.57
CA GLN A 360 4.07 24.47 -13.61
C GLN A 360 4.93 25.72 -13.77
#